data_AF-A0A934XMG1-F1
#
_entry.id   AF-A0A934XMG1-F1
#
_cell.length_a   1.000
_cell.length_b   1.000
_cell.length_c   1.000
_cell.angle_alpha   90.00
_cell.angle_beta   90.00
_cell.angle_gamma   90.00
#
_symmetry.space_group_name_H-M   'P 1'
#
loop_
_entity.id
_entity.type
_entity.pdbx_description
1 polymer ?
#
loop_
_entity_poly.entity_id
_entity_poly.type
_entity_poly.pdbx_seq_one_letter_code
_entity_poly.pdbx_strand_id
1 'polypeptide(L)'
;MVSTPKVGDIIKMRAWHGVVLDVFANPGGRTVLRVQTVRNVFRRLNPEFIEFDLAPDAIAPATLDDLQQEVAQYRAFLDESVQQLIGCASTNGHGSASS
;
A
#
# COMPACT_ATOMS: atom_id res chain seq x y z
N MET A 1 -1.15 7.82 -25.49
CA MET A 1 0.21 7.63 -24.93
C MET A 1 0.08 7.78 -23.42
N VAL A 2 0.53 6.79 -22.65
CA VAL A 2 0.62 6.91 -21.19
C VAL A 2 1.82 7.80 -20.88
N SER A 3 1.63 8.87 -20.13
CA SER A 3 2.72 9.73 -19.69
C SER A 3 3.54 9.00 -18.62
N THR A 4 4.86 9.05 -18.74
CA THR A 4 5.77 8.52 -17.71
C THR A 4 5.49 9.21 -16.37
N PRO A 5 5.24 8.44 -15.29
CA PRO A 5 5.06 9.00 -13.95
C PRO A 5 6.29 9.78 -13.47
N LYS A 6 6.05 10.78 -12.64
CA LYS A 6 7.06 11.64 -12.02
C LYS A 6 7.07 11.46 -10.51
N VAL A 7 8.15 11.91 -9.86
CA VAL A 7 8.23 11.94 -8.39
C VAL A 7 7.07 12.74 -7.81
N GLY A 8 6.40 12.16 -6.82
CA GLY A 8 5.21 12.73 -6.17
C GLY A 8 3.89 12.32 -6.82
N ASP A 9 3.91 11.74 -8.03
CA ASP A 9 2.69 11.23 -8.65
C ASP A 9 2.11 10.08 -7.83
N ILE A 10 0.78 10.08 -7.75
CA ILE A 10 0.02 9.00 -7.15
C ILE A 10 -0.44 8.08 -8.26
N ILE A 11 -0.13 6.80 -8.09
CA ILE A 11 -0.42 5.77 -9.07
C ILE A 11 -1.20 4.64 -8.42
N LYS A 12 -2.03 3.99 -9.23
CA LYS A 12 -2.67 2.73 -8.91
C LYS A 12 -1.91 1.61 -9.61
N MET A 13 -1.49 0.63 -8.82
CA MET A 13 -0.85 -0.59 -9.27
C MET A 13 -1.69 -1.80 -8.88
N ARG A 14 -2.32 -2.44 -9.87
CA ARG A 14 -3.30 -3.52 -9.63
C ARG A 14 -4.41 -3.03 -8.67
N ALA A 15 -4.36 -3.46 -7.41
CA ALA A 15 -5.36 -3.16 -6.38
C ALA A 15 -4.90 -2.13 -5.34
N TRP A 16 -3.69 -1.59 -5.47
CA TRP A 16 -3.08 -0.74 -4.44
C TRP A 16 -2.69 0.62 -4.99
N HIS A 17 -2.85 1.66 -4.20
CA HIS A 17 -2.32 2.98 -4.47
C HIS A 17 -0.92 3.14 -3.87
N GLY A 18 -0.11 3.96 -4.54
CA GLY A 18 1.25 4.28 -4.10
C GLY A 18 1.72 5.60 -4.65
N VAL A 19 2.81 6.09 -4.06
CA VAL A 19 3.47 7.33 -4.45
C VAL A 19 4.80 6.99 -5.11
N VAL A 20 5.07 7.62 -6.26
CA VAL A 20 6.38 7.56 -6.92
C VAL A 20 7.37 8.37 -6.09
N LEU A 21 8.36 7.69 -5.52
CA LEU A 21 9.42 8.30 -4.72
C LEU A 21 10.62 8.70 -5.56
N ASP A 22 10.90 7.95 -6.63
CA ASP A 22 12.04 8.19 -7.51
C ASP A 22 11.81 7.61 -8.91
N VAL A 23 12.50 8.16 -9.90
CA VAL A 23 12.45 7.75 -11.30
C VAL A 23 13.87 7.73 -11.86
N PHE A 24 14.32 6.57 -12.31
CA PHE A 24 15.68 6.42 -12.84
C PHE A 24 15.71 5.47 -14.04
N ALA A 25 16.79 5.56 -14.83
CA ALA A 25 17.04 4.62 -15.92
C ALA A 25 17.91 3.46 -15.43
N ASN A 26 17.53 2.23 -15.76
CA ASN A 26 18.41 1.07 -15.55
C ASN A 26 19.55 1.04 -16.61
N PRO A 27 20.56 0.16 -16.47
CA PRO A 27 21.65 0.06 -17.45
C PRO A 27 21.21 -0.24 -18.89
N GLY A 28 20.01 -0.80 -19.08
CA GLY A 28 19.40 -1.05 -20.39
C GLY A 28 18.59 0.14 -20.94
N GLY A 29 18.63 1.28 -20.28
CA GLY A 29 17.89 2.49 -20.68
C GLY A 29 16.39 2.46 -20.35
N ARG A 30 15.91 1.47 -19.59
CA ARG A 30 14.50 1.38 -19.20
C ARG A 30 14.21 2.24 -17.98
N THR A 31 13.03 2.84 -17.97
CA THR A 31 12.48 3.59 -16.85
C THR A 31 12.10 2.67 -15.71
N VAL A 32 12.70 2.91 -14.55
CA VAL A 32 12.40 2.24 -13.30
C VAL A 32 11.82 3.25 -12.32
N LEU A 33 10.67 2.92 -11.76
CA LEU A 33 10.01 3.70 -10.71
C LEU A 33 10.33 3.07 -9.36
N ARG A 34 10.71 3.88 -8.39
CA ARG A 34 10.69 3.48 -6.97
C ARG A 34 9.38 3.96 -6.36
N VAL A 35 8.55 3.04 -5.89
CA VAL A 35 7.17 3.35 -5.46
C VAL A 35 6.93 2.82 -4.05
N GLN A 36 6.38 3.67 -3.19
CA GLN A 36 5.90 3.25 -1.88
C GLN A 36 4.38 3.10 -1.92
N THR A 37 3.90 1.87 -1.77
CA THR A 37 2.47 1.57 -1.71
C THR A 37 1.94 1.63 -0.28
N VAL A 38 0.65 1.91 -0.13
CA VAL A 38 -0.07 1.88 1.16
C VAL A 38 0.13 0.52 1.84
N ARG A 39 -0.09 -0.57 1.10
CA ARG A 39 0.17 -1.94 1.56
C ARG A 39 1.55 -2.11 2.18
N ASN A 40 2.60 -1.61 1.54
CA ASN A 40 3.96 -1.78 2.04
C ASN A 40 4.22 -0.96 3.29
N VAL A 41 3.64 0.24 3.42
CA VAL A 41 3.73 1.03 4.66
C VAL A 41 3.14 0.24 5.82
N PHE A 42 1.91 -0.28 5.66
CA PHE A 42 1.23 -1.04 6.72
C PHE A 42 1.94 -2.36 7.05
N ARG A 43 2.56 -3.01 6.08
CA ARG A 43 3.36 -4.23 6.27
C ARG A 43 4.81 -3.98 6.69
N ARG A 44 5.23 -2.70 6.84
CA ARG A 44 6.62 -2.29 7.12
C ARG A 44 7.62 -2.86 6.10
N LEU A 45 7.24 -2.90 4.83
CA LEU A 45 8.06 -3.32 3.72
C LEU A 45 8.69 -2.11 3.02
N ASN A 46 9.85 -2.35 2.40
CA ASN A 46 10.53 -1.35 1.59
C ASN A 46 9.69 -0.92 0.36
N PRO A 47 10.02 0.24 -0.25
CA PRO A 47 9.51 0.61 -1.56
C PRO A 47 9.76 -0.48 -2.60
N GLU A 48 8.83 -0.63 -3.54
CA GLU A 48 8.96 -1.52 -4.70
C GLU A 48 9.66 -0.81 -5.85
N PHE A 49 10.36 -1.57 -6.68
CA PHE A 49 10.97 -1.09 -7.92
C PHE A 49 10.25 -1.71 -9.11
N ILE A 50 9.80 -0.87 -10.05
CA ILE A 50 8.95 -1.29 -11.15
C ILE A 50 9.57 -0.83 -12.47
N GLU A 51 9.84 -1.77 -13.37
CA GLU A 51 10.19 -1.44 -14.75
C GLU A 51 8.92 -1.00 -15.49
N PHE A 52 8.73 0.31 -15.64
CA PHE A 52 7.52 0.90 -16.24
C PHE A 52 7.31 0.42 -17.68
N ASP A 53 8.40 0.32 -18.45
CA ASP A 53 8.35 0.00 -19.88
C ASP A 53 7.91 -1.45 -20.16
N LEU A 54 7.99 -2.36 -19.17
CA LEU A 54 7.57 -3.75 -19.35
C LEU A 54 6.05 -3.93 -19.30
N ALA A 55 5.35 -3.06 -18.57
CA ALA A 55 3.90 -3.16 -18.39
C ALA A 55 3.30 -1.79 -18.07
N PRO A 56 3.31 -0.84 -19.02
CA PRO A 56 2.82 0.52 -18.79
C PRO A 56 1.34 0.54 -18.39
N ASP A 57 0.53 -0.37 -18.93
CA ASP A 57 -0.90 -0.49 -18.62
C ASP A 57 -1.18 -1.07 -17.22
N ALA A 58 -0.16 -1.61 -16.54
CA ALA A 58 -0.29 -2.08 -15.16
C ALA A 58 -0.28 -0.93 -14.14
N ILE A 59 0.04 0.29 -14.60
CA ILE A 59 0.09 1.51 -13.80
C ILE A 59 -0.93 2.51 -14.36
N ALA A 60 -1.90 2.87 -13.53
CA ALA A 60 -2.86 3.92 -13.84
C ALA A 60 -2.60 5.15 -12.95
N PRO A 61 -2.88 6.37 -13.44
CA PRO A 61 -2.90 7.54 -12.57
C PRO A 61 -4.00 7.41 -11.52
N ALA A 62 -3.75 7.94 -10.32
CA ALA A 62 -4.72 8.01 -9.25
C ALA A 62 -4.60 9.36 -8.52
N THR A 63 -5.58 9.67 -7.69
CA THR A 63 -5.68 10.95 -6.98
C THR A 63 -5.24 10.84 -5.52
N LEU A 64 -5.02 11.98 -4.89
CA LEU A 64 -4.77 12.04 -3.45
C LEU A 64 -5.97 11.49 -2.67
N ASP A 65 -7.18 11.74 -3.14
CA ASP A 65 -8.40 11.26 -2.50
C ASP A 65 -8.46 9.72 -2.55
N ASP A 66 -8.10 9.09 -3.68
CA ASP A 66 -8.02 7.63 -3.80
C ASP A 66 -7.03 7.03 -2.78
N LEU A 67 -5.85 7.65 -2.66
CA LEU A 67 -4.82 7.23 -1.70
C LEU A 67 -5.29 7.39 -0.25
N GLN A 68 -5.91 8.52 0.07
CA GLN A 68 -6.44 8.80 1.40
C GLN A 68 -7.57 7.84 1.77
N GLN A 69 -8.45 7.52 0.83
CA GLN A 69 -9.52 6.55 1.01
C GLN A 69 -8.95 5.16 1.34
N GLU A 70 -7.93 4.70 0.61
CA GLU A 70 -7.29 3.41 0.90
C GLU A 70 -6.61 3.41 2.28
N VAL A 71 -5.90 4.49 2.64
CA VAL A 71 -5.28 4.62 3.97
C VAL A 71 -6.33 4.57 5.08
N ALA A 72 -7.48 5.25 4.90
CA ALA A 72 -8.57 5.23 5.86
C ALA A 72 -9.17 3.82 6.04
N GLN A 73 -9.38 3.10 4.93
CA GLN A 73 -9.85 1.71 4.97
C GLN A 73 -8.90 0.80 5.75
N TYR A 74 -7.59 0.92 5.50
CA TYR A 74 -6.60 0.13 6.23
C TYR A 74 -6.55 0.44 7.73
N ARG A 75 -6.67 1.72 8.12
CA ARG A 75 -6.73 2.11 9.54
C ARG A 75 -7.97 1.51 10.21
N ALA A 76 -9.14 1.66 9.59
CA ALA A 76 -10.38 1.09 10.12
C ALA A 76 -10.29 -0.43 10.30
N PHE A 77 -9.74 -1.14 9.29
CA PHE A 77 -9.54 -2.58 9.35
C PHE A 77 -8.58 -2.99 10.48
N LEU A 78 -7.48 -2.25 10.67
CA LEU A 78 -6.53 -2.53 11.75
C LEU A 78 -7.14 -2.29 13.12
N ASP A 79 -7.88 -1.20 13.30
CA ASP A 79 -8.54 -0.88 14.57
C ASP A 79 -9.57 -1.96 14.92
N GLU A 80 -10.38 -2.38 13.95
CA GLU A 80 -11.35 -3.48 14.12
C GLU A 80 -10.63 -4.80 14.49
N SER A 81 -9.55 -5.14 13.76
CA SER A 81 -8.77 -6.36 14.03
C SER A 81 -8.14 -6.37 15.42
N VAL A 82 -7.65 -5.21 15.88
CA VAL A 82 -7.09 -5.06 17.24
C VAL A 82 -8.19 -5.21 18.29
N GLN A 83 -9.36 -4.60 18.08
CA GLN A 83 -10.51 -4.76 18.99
C GLN A 83 -10.96 -6.22 19.08
N GLN A 84 -11.04 -6.93 17.96
CA GLN A 84 -11.37 -8.36 17.93
C GLN A 84 -10.34 -9.19 18.69
N LEU A 85 -9.04 -8.94 18.47
CA LEU A 85 -7.95 -9.64 19.16
C LEU A 85 -8.04 -9.46 20.69
N ILE A 86 -8.24 -8.22 21.15
CA ILE A 86 -8.39 -7.89 22.57
C ILE A 86 -9.67 -8.53 23.13
N GLY A 87 -10.78 -8.46 22.39
CA GLY A 87 -12.05 -9.09 22.76
C GLY A 87 -11.90 -10.59 23.00
N CYS A 88 -11.25 -11.30 22.08
CA CYS A 88 -10.95 -12.73 22.20
C CYS A 88 -10.03 -13.05 23.39
N ALA A 89 -9.01 -12.22 23.65
CA ALA A 89 -8.14 -12.43 24.80
C ALA A 89 -8.87 -12.20 26.14
N SER A 90 -9.79 -11.24 26.18
CA SER A 90 -10.52 -10.85 27.39
C SER A 90 -11.59 -11.87 27.80
N THR A 91 -12.25 -12.51 26.83
CA THR A 91 -13.21 -13.60 27.10
C THR A 91 -12.54 -14.87 27.63
N ASN A 92 -11.29 -15.14 27.24
CA ASN A 92 -10.50 -16.26 27.79
C ASN A 92 -10.03 -16.02 29.23
N GLY A 93 -10.06 -14.78 29.74
CA GLY A 93 -9.68 -14.41 31.10
C GLY A 93 -10.72 -14.68 32.18
N HIS A 94 -11.94 -15.13 31.82
CA HIS A 94 -13.06 -15.37 32.76
C HIS A 94 -13.53 -16.83 32.77
N GLY A 95 -12.60 -17.79 32.63
CA GLY A 95 -12.85 -19.23 32.68
C GLY A 95 -12.28 -19.95 33.92
N SER A 96 -12.03 -19.25 35.02
CA SER A 96 -11.65 -19.89 36.29
C SER A 96 -12.22 -19.12 37.47
N ALA A 97 -13.47 -19.42 37.79
CA ALA A 97 -13.99 -19.62 39.14
C ALA A 97 -15.51 -19.43 39.09
N SER A 98 -16.25 -20.53 39.16
CA SER A 98 -17.53 -20.60 39.87
C SER A 98 -17.97 -22.07 39.96
N SER A 99 -17.76 -22.61 41.18
CA SER A 99 -18.53 -23.67 41.87
C SER A 99 -18.51 -25.11 41.34
#